data_AF-A0A6A7YQW8-F1
#
_entry.id   AF-A0A6A7YQW8-F1
#
_cell.length_a   1.000
_cell.length_b   1.000
_cell.length_c   1.000
_cell.angle_alpha   90.00
_cell.angle_beta   90.00
_cell.angle_gamma   90.00
#
_symmetry.space_group_name_H-M   'P 1'
#
loop_
_entity.id
_entity.type
_entity.pdbx_description
1 polymer ?
#
loop_
_entity_poly.entity_id
_entity_poly.type
_entity_poly.pdbx_seq_one_letter_code
_entity_poly.pdbx_strand_id
1 'polypeptide(L)'
;MRSTQQFSITLPNQMTEAVKAKVAAGEYATESEVIRDGLRALMARDRVLENWLVGQVAPAYDALKADPSQALSFDEVRARLAAEHQSTTPQS
;
A
#
# COMPACT_ATOMS: atom_id res chain seq x y z
N MET A 1 29.77 -8.38 12.41
CA MET A 1 29.33 -8.40 10.99
C MET A 1 28.80 -7.00 10.66
N ARG A 2 29.11 -6.42 9.49
CA ARG A 2 28.52 -5.12 9.11
C ARG A 2 27.07 -5.34 8.71
N SER A 3 26.14 -4.52 9.21
CA SER A 3 24.70 -4.55 8.90
C SER A 3 24.30 -3.66 7.72
N THR A 4 25.27 -2.96 7.12
CA THR A 4 25.05 -2.02 6.02
C THR A 4 26.06 -2.27 4.90
N GLN A 5 25.60 -2.18 3.66
CA GLN A 5 26.41 -2.23 2.45
C GLN A 5 26.32 -0.88 1.72
N GLN A 6 27.46 -0.37 1.24
CA GLN A 6 27.50 0.85 0.43
C GLN A 6 27.05 0.53 -1.00
N PHE A 7 26.26 1.44 -1.58
CA PHE A 7 25.73 1.31 -2.93
C PHE A 7 25.82 2.67 -3.63
N SER A 8 26.16 2.68 -4.92
CA SER A 8 26.19 3.88 -5.74
C SER A 8 24.97 3.88 -6.65
N ILE A 9 24.25 5.00 -6.70
CA ILE A 9 23.04 5.16 -7.51
C ILE A 9 23.14 6.45 -8.33
N THR A 10 22.59 6.39 -9.53
CA THR A 10 22.39 7.57 -10.36
C THR A 10 20.97 8.06 -10.18
N LEU A 11 20.83 9.32 -9.77
CA LEU A 11 19.54 9.99 -9.65
C LEU A 11 19.41 11.08 -10.72
N PRO A 12 18.20 11.34 -11.24
CA PRO A 12 17.93 12.55 -12.01
C PRO A 12 18.34 13.79 -11.21
N ASN A 13 18.89 14.80 -11.89
CA ASN A 13 19.39 16.02 -11.24
C ASN A 13 18.38 16.63 -10.26
N GLN A 14 17.10 16.72 -10.66
CA GLN A 14 16.05 17.25 -9.80
C GLN A 14 15.89 16.47 -8.49
N MET A 15 16.00 15.13 -8.52
CA MET A 15 15.91 14.30 -7.32
C MET A 15 17.14 14.45 -6.44
N THR A 16 18.33 14.56 -7.05
CA THR A 16 19.57 14.87 -6.32
C THR A 16 19.45 16.17 -5.56
N GLU A 17 18.95 17.23 -6.18
CA GLU A 17 18.74 18.52 -5.53
C GLU A 17 17.68 18.44 -4.42
N ALA A 18 16.61 17.67 -4.62
CA ALA A 18 15.62 17.44 -3.57
C ALA A 18 16.22 16.74 -2.33
N VAL A 19 17.09 15.75 -2.53
CA VAL A 19 17.79 15.05 -1.42
C VAL A 19 18.74 16.02 -0.70
N LYS A 20 19.54 16.78 -1.44
CA LYS A 20 20.45 17.79 -0.84
C LYS A 20 19.70 18.86 -0.06
N ALA A 21 18.57 19.34 -0.58
CA ALA A 21 17.76 20.36 0.08
C ALA A 21 17.25 19.89 1.45
N LYS A 22 16.84 18.62 1.57
CA LYS A 22 16.41 18.02 2.83
C LYS A 22 17.52 17.96 3.88
N VAL A 23 18.74 17.62 3.46
CA VAL A 23 19.91 17.62 4.35
C VAL A 23 20.28 19.06 4.74
N ALA A 24 20.29 19.98 3.78
CA ALA A 24 20.60 21.40 4.03
C ALA A 24 19.58 22.07 4.97
N ALA A 25 18.30 21.66 4.91
CA ALA A 25 17.26 22.09 5.84
C ALA A 25 17.38 21.48 7.24
N GLY A 26 18.29 20.52 7.44
CA GLY A 26 18.48 19.82 8.71
C GLY A 26 17.40 18.76 9.01
N GLU A 27 16.56 18.40 8.03
CA GLU A 27 15.56 17.32 8.19
C GLU A 27 16.22 15.94 8.34
N TYR A 28 17.40 15.77 7.73
CA TYR A 28 18.19 14.53 7.76
C TYR A 28 19.68 14.87 7.91
N ALA A 29 20.45 13.99 8.56
CA ALA A 29 21.88 14.22 8.76
C ALA A 29 22.72 13.89 7.52
N THR A 30 22.24 12.99 6.65
CA THR A 30 22.95 12.57 5.44
C THR A 30 21.98 12.24 4.30
N GLU A 31 22.46 12.28 3.06
CA GLU A 31 21.71 11.85 1.89
C GLU A 31 21.32 10.37 1.98
N SER A 32 22.19 9.55 2.58
CA SER A 32 21.92 8.12 2.81
C SER A 32 20.74 7.90 3.75
N GLU A 33 20.46 8.81 4.68
CA GLU A 33 19.27 8.73 5.54
C GLU A 33 17.99 9.02 4.77
N VAL A 34 18.00 10.06 3.93
CA VAL A 34 16.86 10.41 3.07
C VAL A 34 16.47 9.21 2.20
N ILE A 35 17.46 8.57 1.56
CA ILE A 35 17.23 7.41 0.70
C ILE A 35 16.73 6.20 1.51
N ARG A 36 17.33 5.91 2.68
CA ARG A 36 16.87 4.80 3.53
C ARG A 36 15.44 5.00 3.99
N ASP A 37 15.07 6.23 4.37
CA ASP A 37 13.72 6.55 4.82
C ASP A 37 12.70 6.37 3.70
N GLY A 38 13.00 6.89 2.50
CA GLY A 38 12.17 6.67 1.32
C GLY A 38 12.00 5.20 0.96
N LEU A 39 13.08 4.39 1.06
CA LEU A 39 13.00 2.94 0.83
C LEU A 39 12.15 2.22 1.87
N ARG A 40 12.21 2.62 3.15
CA ARG A 40 11.34 2.03 4.19
C ARG A 40 9.87 2.33 3.92
N ALA A 41 9.54 3.55 3.51
CA ALA A 41 8.18 3.94 3.15
C ALA A 41 7.65 3.09 1.98
N LEU A 42 8.48 2.88 0.95
CA LEU A 42 8.15 2.02 -0.19
C LEU A 42 7.90 0.57 0.27
N MET A 43 8.82 -0.01 1.05
CA MET A 43 8.68 -1.38 1.56
C MET A 43 7.46 -1.57 2.47
N ALA A 44 7.07 -0.54 3.22
CA ALA A 44 5.88 -0.58 4.05
C ALA A 44 4.61 -0.59 3.19
N ARG A 45 4.55 0.27 2.17
CA ARG A 45 3.46 0.30 1.19
C ARG A 45 3.30 -1.05 0.48
N ASP A 46 4.41 -1.61 0.01
CA ASP A 46 4.38 -2.88 -0.72
C ASP A 46 3.90 -4.04 0.18
N ARG A 47 4.33 -4.06 1.45
CA ARG A 47 3.86 -5.06 2.42
C ARG A 47 2.36 -4.96 2.70
N VAL A 48 1.81 -3.75 2.80
CA VAL A 48 0.36 -3.57 3.00
C VAL A 48 -0.42 -4.14 1.82
N LEU A 49 0.03 -3.85 0.60
CA LEU A 49 -0.60 -4.37 -0.61
C LEU A 49 -0.52 -5.90 -0.67
N GLU A 50 0.67 -6.46 -0.46
CA GLU A 50 0.88 -7.91 -0.48
C GLU A 50 0.02 -8.63 0.55
N ASN A 51 -0.02 -8.11 1.79
CA ASN A 51 -0.83 -8.70 2.86
C ASN A 51 -2.33 -8.68 2.52
N TRP A 52 -2.82 -7.62 1.88
CA TRP A 52 -4.22 -7.55 1.43
C TRP A 52 -4.49 -8.54 0.30
N LEU A 53 -3.60 -8.65 -0.68
CA LEU A 53 -3.72 -9.60 -1.79
C LEU A 53 -3.76 -11.04 -1.29
N VAL A 54 -2.78 -11.43 -0.46
CA VAL A 54 -2.67 -12.80 0.07
C VAL A 54 -3.76 -13.09 1.09
N GLY A 55 -4.08 -12.13 1.97
CA GLY A 55 -5.00 -12.35 3.08
C GLY A 55 -6.48 -12.24 2.74
N GLN A 56 -6.85 -11.51 1.68
CA GLN A 56 -8.25 -11.26 1.35
C GLN A 56 -8.59 -11.64 -0.09
N VAL A 57 -7.78 -11.18 -1.06
CA VAL A 57 -8.12 -11.37 -2.48
C VAL A 57 -7.97 -12.82 -2.90
N ALA A 58 -6.84 -13.47 -2.58
CA ALA A 58 -6.60 -14.86 -2.94
C ALA A 58 -7.66 -15.82 -2.34
N PRO A 59 -8.02 -15.73 -1.04
CA PRO A 59 -9.10 -16.55 -0.49
C PRO A 59 -10.47 -16.31 -1.13
N ALA A 60 -10.82 -15.05 -1.42
CA ALA A 60 -12.08 -14.74 -2.09
C ALA A 60 -12.14 -15.31 -3.51
N TYR A 61 -11.02 -15.25 -4.23
CA TYR A 61 -10.89 -15.86 -5.55
C TYR A 61 -10.99 -17.38 -5.49
N ASP A 62 -10.28 -18.02 -4.56
CA ASP A 62 -10.32 -19.48 -4.39
C ASP A 62 -11.72 -19.97 -4.02
N ALA A 63 -12.44 -19.24 -3.16
CA ALA A 63 -13.82 -19.54 -2.80
C ALA A 63 -14.76 -19.44 -4.02
N LEU A 64 -14.65 -18.37 -4.80
CA LEU A 64 -15.46 -18.19 -6.02
C LEU A 64 -15.13 -19.24 -7.09
N LYS A 65 -13.85 -19.61 -7.22
CA LYS A 65 -13.41 -20.66 -8.13
C LYS A 65 -13.94 -22.04 -7.71
N ALA A 66 -13.98 -22.32 -6.41
CA ALA A 66 -14.51 -23.57 -5.87
C ALA A 66 -16.03 -23.65 -5.98
N ASP A 67 -16.72 -22.51 -5.83
CA ASP A 67 -18.17 -22.40 -5.90
C ASP A 67 -18.60 -21.15 -6.71
N PRO A 68 -18.76 -21.29 -8.04
CA PRO A 68 -19.17 -20.19 -8.90
C PRO A 68 -20.57 -19.64 -8.60
N SER A 69 -21.41 -20.38 -7.86
CA SER A 69 -22.76 -19.93 -7.51
C SER A 69 -22.76 -18.78 -6.49
N GLN A 70 -21.62 -18.51 -5.84
CA GLN A 70 -21.44 -17.36 -4.96
C GLN A 70 -21.29 -16.03 -5.71
N ALA A 71 -21.16 -16.06 -7.04
CA ALA A 71 -21.15 -14.85 -7.85
C ALA A 71 -22.48 -14.11 -7.72
N LEU A 72 -22.42 -12.82 -7.40
CA LEU A 72 -23.58 -11.95 -7.37
C LEU A 72 -23.69 -11.17 -8.68
N SER A 73 -24.90 -11.09 -9.21
CA SER A 73 -25.25 -10.14 -10.26
C SER A 73 -25.18 -8.70 -9.73
N PHE A 74 -25.10 -7.74 -10.65
CA PHE A 74 -25.06 -6.32 -10.30
C PHE A 74 -26.29 -5.87 -9.49
N ASP A 75 -27.47 -6.40 -9.82
CA ASP A 75 -28.71 -6.07 -9.13
C ASP A 75 -28.72 -6.61 -7.68
N GLU A 76 -28.21 -7.82 -7.48
CA GLU A 76 -28.06 -8.41 -6.14
C GLU A 76 -27.05 -7.65 -5.28
N VAL A 77 -25.94 -7.19 -5.87
CA VAL A 77 -24.97 -6.32 -5.18
C VAL A 77 -25.64 -5.02 -4.73
N ARG A 78 -26.40 -4.36 -5.63
CA ARG A 78 -27.11 -3.13 -5.29
C ARG A 78 -28.14 -3.34 -4.18
N ALA A 79 -28.93 -4.42 -4.27
CA ALA A 79 -29.93 -4.75 -3.26
C ALA A 79 -29.28 -5.02 -1.89
N ARG A 80 -28.17 -5.76 -1.86
CA ARG A 80 -27.39 -6.01 -0.64
C ARG A 80 -26.89 -4.71 -0.02
N LEU A 81 -26.24 -3.84 -0.81
CA LEU A 81 -25.72 -2.57 -0.32
C LEU A 81 -26.83 -1.66 0.22
N ALA A 82 -27.97 -1.60 -0.47
CA ALA A 82 -29.11 -0.82 -0.01
C ALA A 82 -29.69 -1.33 1.33
N ALA A 83 -29.67 -2.65 1.56
CA ALA A 83 -30.11 -3.25 2.82
C ALA A 83 -29.13 -2.92 3.98
N GLU A 84 -27.82 -3.03 3.75
CA GLU A 84 -26.78 -2.68 4.75
C GLU A 84 -26.80 -1.18 5.11
N HIS A 85 -27.10 -0.31 4.14
CA HIS A 85 -27.25 1.13 4.41
C HIS A 85 -28.48 1.42 5.28
N GLN A 86 -29.58 0.70 5.10
CA GLN A 86 -30.79 0.86 5.91
C GLN A 86 -30.61 0.34 7.35
N SER A 87 -29.85 -0.73 7.55
CA SER A 87 -29.54 -1.25 8.89
C SER A 87 -28.55 -0.38 9.66
N THR A 88 -27.71 0.37 8.96
CA THR A 88 -26.68 1.24 9.58
C THR A 88 -27.20 2.66 9.86
N THR A 89 -28.28 3.11 9.21
CA THR A 89 -28.87 4.43 9.45
C THR A 89 -29.80 4.36 10.67
N PRO A 90 -29.54 5.10 11.77
CA PRO A 90 -30.44 5.11 12.91
C PRO A 90 -31.79 5.69 12.48
N GLN A 91 -32.87 4.93 12.68
CA GLN A 91 -34.24 5.45 12.58
C GLN A 91 -34.38 6.63 13.55
N SER A 92 -34.53 7.84 13.00
CA SER A 92 -34.87 9.05 13.77
C SER A 92 -36.36 9.08 14.09
#